data_AF-A0A1A8LG97-F1
#
_entry.id   AF-A0A1A8LG97-F1
#
_cell.length_a   1.000
_cell.length_b   1.000
_cell.length_c   1.000
_cell.angle_alpha   90.00
_cell.angle_beta   90.00
_cell.angle_gamma   90.00
#
_symmetry.space_group_name_H-M   'P 1'
#
loop_
_entity.id
_entity.type
_entity.pdbx_description
1 polymer ?
#
loop_
_entity_poly.entity_id
_entity_poly.type
_entity_poly.pdbx_seq_one_letter_code
_entity_poly.pdbx_strand_id
1 'polypeptide(L)'
;MIANHLTCRGIINTHLYTHLRKPWRIQDMASSDMAAFREIFSKANNIAIITGAGVSAESGVPTFRGAGGYWRKWNAQDLATPTAFNKNPSRVWEFYHYRREVMLTKNPNPAHLAIAECEDRLSRQGRKVSIISQNIDELHRRAGSKNILEIHGSLFRTRCMSCGHEEANYNSPICAALEGKGAPDPEAHDAQIPVEKLPRCEQRGCHGLLRPAVVWFGEALDADILSGAEGVLDSCDLCLVVPLPRSLRDHLTPCTGAPRERAALRERHQLLDCPAAGCGENMGNRNQSKRETCYKQKT
;
A
#
# COMPACT_ATOMS: atom_id res chain seq x y z
N MET A 1 12.46 -9.59 11.65
CA MET A 1 12.78 -11.03 11.43
C MET A 1 11.69 -11.62 10.56
N ILE A 2 12.07 -12.56 9.68
CA ILE A 2 11.31 -13.15 8.55
C ILE A 2 11.58 -12.43 7.21
N ALA A 3 12.76 -12.72 6.66
CA ALA A 3 13.04 -12.78 5.23
C ALA A 3 13.64 -14.17 4.89
N ASN A 4 13.25 -15.22 5.61
CA ASN A 4 14.01 -16.48 5.66
C ASN A 4 13.22 -17.76 5.34
N HIS A 5 12.05 -17.71 4.71
CA HIS A 5 11.30 -18.94 4.37
C HIS A 5 10.97 -19.11 2.90
N LEU A 6 11.93 -18.81 2.02
CA LEU A 6 11.95 -19.31 0.64
C LEU A 6 13.34 -19.87 0.33
N THR A 7 13.63 -21.06 0.84
CA THR A 7 14.76 -21.88 0.35
C THR A 7 14.21 -23.14 -0.29
N CYS A 8 14.27 -23.18 -1.62
CA CYS A 8 13.91 -24.34 -2.40
C CYS A 8 15.00 -25.41 -2.24
N ARG A 9 14.64 -26.61 -1.76
CA ARG A 9 15.54 -27.76 -1.63
C ARG A 9 15.94 -28.26 -3.02
N GLY A 10 17.14 -27.92 -3.46
CA GLY A 10 17.80 -28.51 -4.62
C GLY A 10 18.98 -29.38 -4.17
N ILE A 11 18.89 -30.68 -4.42
CA ILE A 11 19.93 -31.69 -4.21
C ILE A 11 21.17 -31.31 -5.04
N ILE A 12 22.35 -31.23 -4.42
CA ILE A 12 23.63 -31.11 -5.15
C ILE A 12 24.50 -32.30 -4.78
N ASN A 13 24.54 -33.28 -5.69
CA ASN A 13 25.63 -34.23 -5.77
C ASN A 13 26.86 -33.49 -6.29
N THR A 14 27.93 -33.51 -5.52
CA THR A 14 29.20 -32.87 -5.84
C THR A 14 29.95 -33.74 -6.83
N HIS A 15 30.32 -33.22 -8.01
CA HIS A 15 31.67 -33.35 -8.57
C HIS A 15 31.75 -32.81 -10.02
N LEU A 16 32.91 -32.20 -10.26
CA LEU A 16 33.57 -31.89 -11.54
C LEU A 16 33.41 -30.47 -12.11
N TYR A 17 34.59 -29.98 -12.46
CA TYR A 17 35.06 -28.60 -12.48
C TYR A 17 34.89 -27.96 -13.86
N THR A 18 34.84 -26.63 -13.83
CA THR A 18 35.33 -25.66 -14.84
C THR A 18 34.72 -25.68 -16.25
N HIS A 19 34.02 -24.58 -16.59
CA HIS A 19 34.51 -23.65 -17.61
C HIS A 19 33.80 -22.28 -17.50
N LEU A 20 34.62 -21.22 -17.41
CA LEU A 20 34.36 -19.84 -17.85
C LEU A 20 33.04 -19.17 -17.42
N ARG A 21 32.96 -18.68 -16.18
CA ARG A 21 32.07 -17.55 -15.85
C ARG A 21 32.91 -16.29 -15.73
N LYS A 22 32.74 -15.37 -16.69
CA LYS A 22 33.16 -13.97 -16.51
C LYS A 22 32.56 -13.47 -15.19
N PRO A 23 33.32 -12.77 -14.33
CA PRO A 23 32.77 -12.21 -13.11
C PRO A 23 31.67 -11.22 -13.51
N TRP A 24 30.46 -11.50 -13.05
CA TRP A 24 29.28 -10.66 -13.25
C TRP A 24 29.60 -9.30 -12.63
N ARG A 25 29.80 -8.27 -13.46
CA ARG A 25 30.02 -6.92 -12.96
C ARG A 25 28.72 -6.44 -12.33
N ILE A 26 28.81 -6.17 -11.04
CA ILE A 26 27.90 -5.32 -10.28
C ILE A 26 27.88 -3.96 -10.98
N GLN A 27 26.84 -3.64 -11.76
CA GLN A 27 26.34 -2.30 -12.14
C GLN A 27 25.54 -2.34 -13.46
N ASP A 28 24.33 -2.90 -13.43
CA ASP A 28 23.28 -2.33 -14.29
C ASP A 28 22.57 -1.28 -13.42
N MET A 29 23.02 -0.04 -13.51
CA MET A 29 22.32 1.07 -12.88
C MET A 29 20.91 1.16 -13.47
N ALA A 30 19.91 1.38 -12.61
CA ALA A 30 18.55 1.68 -13.05
C ALA A 30 18.59 2.84 -14.07
N SER A 31 18.09 2.59 -15.28
CA SER A 31 18.01 3.59 -16.34
C SER A 31 16.90 4.60 -16.05
N SER A 32 17.11 5.86 -16.45
CA SER A 32 16.07 6.90 -16.49
C SER A 32 15.63 7.23 -17.93
N ASP A 33 16.00 6.38 -18.89
CA ASP A 33 15.68 6.57 -20.30
C ASP A 33 14.23 6.17 -20.60
N MET A 34 13.38 7.17 -20.75
CA MET A 34 11.96 6.99 -21.09
C MET A 34 11.73 6.50 -22.52
N ALA A 35 12.64 6.76 -23.46
CA ALA A 35 12.52 6.27 -24.83
C ALA A 35 12.75 4.76 -24.87
N ALA A 36 13.82 4.29 -24.21
CA ALA A 36 14.09 2.86 -24.06
C ALA A 36 12.94 2.13 -23.34
N PHE A 37 12.40 2.72 -22.27
CA PHE A 37 11.23 2.17 -21.59
C PHE A 37 10.01 2.06 -22.52
N ARG A 38 9.70 3.11 -23.29
CA ARG A 38 8.57 3.11 -24.22
C ARG A 38 8.72 2.01 -25.28
N GLU A 39 9.94 1.73 -25.73
CA GLU A 39 10.19 0.63 -26.66
C GLU A 39 9.85 -0.72 -26.02
N ILE A 40 10.34 -1.00 -24.81
CA ILE A 40 10.01 -2.22 -24.06
C ILE A 40 8.50 -2.32 -23.83
N PHE A 41 7.89 -1.25 -23.32
CA PHE A 41 6.45 -1.18 -23.05
C PHE A 41 5.61 -1.41 -24.32
N SER A 42 6.07 -0.97 -25.49
CA SER A 42 5.34 -1.17 -26.75
C SER A 42 5.24 -2.65 -27.16
N LYS A 43 6.20 -3.49 -26.73
CA LYS A 43 6.30 -4.91 -27.11
C LYS A 43 5.72 -5.87 -26.05
N ALA A 44 5.49 -5.41 -24.82
CA ALA A 44 5.07 -6.24 -23.70
C ALA A 44 3.61 -6.74 -23.84
N ASN A 45 3.36 -8.04 -23.77
CA ASN A 45 2.01 -8.60 -23.87
C ASN A 45 1.35 -8.84 -22.51
N ASN A 46 2.12 -9.06 -21.45
CA ASN A 46 1.63 -9.36 -20.11
C ASN A 46 2.32 -8.44 -19.10
N ILE A 47 1.64 -7.37 -18.72
CA ILE A 47 2.19 -6.32 -17.85
C ILE A 47 1.68 -6.50 -16.42
N ALA A 48 2.59 -6.65 -15.47
CA ALA A 48 2.29 -6.59 -14.04
C ALA A 48 2.57 -5.17 -13.50
N ILE A 49 1.66 -4.63 -12.69
CA ILE A 49 1.83 -3.33 -12.03
C ILE A 49 1.68 -3.52 -10.53
N ILE A 50 2.77 -3.41 -9.78
CA ILE A 50 2.77 -3.48 -8.32
C ILE A 50 2.66 -2.07 -7.75
N THR A 51 1.67 -1.83 -6.89
CA THR A 51 1.44 -0.52 -6.28
C THR A 51 1.43 -0.56 -4.75
N GLY A 52 1.94 0.50 -4.13
CA GLY A 52 1.85 0.71 -2.68
C GLY A 52 1.37 2.12 -2.34
N ALA A 53 1.45 2.47 -1.05
CA ALA A 53 0.80 3.68 -0.52
C ALA A 53 1.25 4.99 -1.20
N GLY A 54 2.41 5.00 -1.86
CA GLY A 54 2.91 6.16 -2.60
C GLY A 54 1.98 6.58 -3.74
N VAL A 55 1.34 5.63 -4.44
CA VAL A 55 0.41 5.96 -5.54
C VAL A 55 -0.82 6.72 -5.02
N SER A 56 -1.24 6.47 -3.78
CA SER A 56 -2.42 7.09 -3.16
C SER A 56 -2.12 8.40 -2.44
N ALA A 57 -0.85 8.75 -2.24
CA ALA A 57 -0.45 9.96 -1.53
C ALA A 57 -0.93 11.22 -2.25
N GLU A 58 -0.84 11.26 -3.58
CA GLU A 58 -1.33 12.37 -4.42
C GLU A 58 -2.86 12.51 -4.42
N SER A 59 -3.58 11.47 -3.99
CA SER A 59 -5.03 11.55 -3.74
C SER A 59 -5.35 12.16 -2.37
N GLY A 60 -4.35 12.59 -1.59
CA GLY A 60 -4.51 13.13 -0.25
C GLY A 60 -4.88 12.06 0.79
N VAL A 61 -4.51 10.80 0.54
CA VAL A 61 -4.67 9.68 1.48
C VAL A 61 -3.52 9.70 2.50
N PRO A 62 -3.81 9.70 3.82
CA PRO A 62 -2.78 9.55 4.83
C PRO A 62 -2.04 8.21 4.65
N THR A 63 -0.74 8.27 4.40
CA THR A 63 0.10 7.07 4.24
C THR A 63 0.57 6.55 5.59
N PHE A 64 0.91 5.26 5.72
CA PHE A 64 1.46 4.65 6.94
C PHE A 64 2.87 5.16 7.35
N ARG A 65 3.31 6.33 6.87
CA ARG A 65 4.66 6.90 7.11
C ARG A 65 4.59 8.40 7.37
N GLY A 66 5.64 8.91 8.01
CA GLY A 66 5.73 10.32 8.39
C GLY A 66 4.56 10.72 9.30
N ALA A 67 4.10 11.97 9.17
CA ALA A 67 2.95 12.47 9.93
C ALA A 67 1.66 11.66 9.67
N GLY A 68 1.49 11.09 8.47
CA GLY A 68 0.32 10.27 8.15
C GLY A 68 0.33 8.88 8.80
N GLY A 69 1.49 8.43 9.32
CA GLY A 69 1.64 7.11 9.95
C GLY A 69 1.06 7.02 11.36
N TYR A 70 0.61 8.15 11.90
CA TYR A 70 0.03 8.24 13.22
C TYR A 70 -1.47 8.50 13.14
N TRP A 71 -2.21 7.87 14.05
CA TRP A 71 -3.59 8.23 14.38
C TRP A 71 -3.69 8.40 15.89
N ARG A 72 -4.09 9.60 16.32
CA ARG A 72 -3.85 10.08 17.69
C ARG A 72 -2.36 9.94 18.03
N LYS A 73 -2.05 9.30 19.15
CA LYS A 73 -0.70 8.97 19.61
C LYS A 73 -0.16 7.62 19.14
N TRP A 74 -0.93 6.85 18.36
CA TRP A 74 -0.59 5.48 17.99
C TRP A 74 0.00 5.42 16.58
N ASN A 75 1.02 4.59 16.40
CA ASN A 75 1.42 4.21 15.05
C ASN A 75 0.33 3.31 14.44
N ALA A 76 -0.02 3.54 13.18
CA ALA A 76 -0.99 2.73 12.46
C ALA A 76 -0.61 1.23 12.44
N GLN A 77 0.68 0.89 12.49
CA GLN A 77 1.16 -0.50 12.56
C GLN A 77 0.84 -1.15 13.91
N ASP A 78 0.77 -0.38 15.00
CA ASP A 78 0.44 -0.91 16.33
C ASP A 78 -1.05 -1.24 16.44
N LEU A 79 -1.91 -0.50 15.73
CA LEU A 79 -3.36 -0.68 15.73
C LEU A 79 -3.82 -1.77 14.75
N ALA A 80 -3.12 -1.94 13.63
CA ALA A 80 -3.44 -2.95 12.62
C ALA A 80 -2.81 -4.31 12.98
N THR A 81 -3.13 -4.83 14.18
CA THR A 81 -2.66 -6.15 14.68
C THR A 81 -3.82 -6.95 15.30
N PRO A 82 -3.77 -8.29 15.24
CA PRO A 82 -4.73 -9.14 15.98
C PRO A 82 -4.72 -8.85 17.49
N THR A 83 -3.52 -8.62 18.05
CA THR A 83 -3.33 -8.32 19.47
C THR A 83 -4.03 -7.03 19.88
N ALA A 84 -3.91 -5.96 19.08
CA ALA A 84 -4.60 -4.70 19.36
C ALA A 84 -6.12 -4.83 19.30
N PHE A 85 -6.63 -5.56 18.29
CA PHE A 85 -8.06 -5.78 18.15
C PHE A 85 -8.65 -6.60 19.30
N ASN A 86 -7.97 -7.68 19.72
CA ASN A 86 -8.40 -8.47 20.87
C ASN A 86 -8.37 -7.66 22.17
N LYS A 87 -7.38 -6.77 22.33
CA LYS A 87 -7.23 -5.95 23.54
C LYS A 87 -8.24 -4.81 23.61
N ASN A 88 -8.50 -4.12 22.49
CA ASN A 88 -9.42 -2.98 22.44
C ASN A 88 -10.05 -2.86 21.04
N PRO A 89 -11.10 -3.64 20.74
CA PRO A 89 -11.73 -3.63 19.44
C PRO A 89 -12.44 -2.30 19.15
N SER A 90 -12.89 -1.57 20.18
CA SER A 90 -13.47 -0.23 20.03
C SER A 90 -12.47 0.74 19.41
N ARG A 91 -11.26 0.83 19.98
CA ARG A 91 -10.22 1.74 19.48
C ARG A 91 -9.80 1.39 18.05
N VAL A 92 -9.65 0.10 17.75
CA VAL A 92 -9.30 -0.33 16.40
C VAL A 92 -10.43 0.01 15.42
N TRP A 93 -11.70 -0.20 15.80
CA TRP A 93 -12.82 0.22 14.96
C TRP A 93 -12.93 1.74 14.79
N GLU A 94 -12.61 2.54 15.81
CA GLU A 94 -12.50 4.00 15.67
C GLU A 94 -11.43 4.40 14.64
N PHE A 95 -10.26 3.76 14.68
CA PHE A 95 -9.17 3.97 13.73
C PHE A 95 -9.59 3.61 12.29
N TYR A 96 -10.23 2.46 12.09
CA TYR A 96 -10.70 2.04 10.77
C TYR A 96 -11.89 2.87 10.27
N HIS A 97 -12.82 3.25 11.16
CA HIS A 97 -13.93 4.13 10.82
C HIS A 97 -13.42 5.48 10.33
N TYR A 98 -12.50 6.12 11.06
CA TYR A 98 -11.85 7.35 10.61
C TYR A 98 -11.27 7.23 9.20
N ARG A 99 -10.53 6.14 8.93
CA ARG A 99 -9.93 5.92 7.62
C ARG A 99 -10.97 5.71 6.52
N ARG A 100 -12.07 5.02 6.81
CA ARG A 100 -13.21 4.87 5.89
C ARG A 100 -13.82 6.23 5.55
N GLU A 101 -14.13 7.05 6.57
CA GLU A 101 -14.70 8.38 6.36
C GLU A 101 -13.77 9.29 5.57
N VAL A 102 -12.47 9.28 5.88
CA VAL A 102 -11.46 10.01 5.08
C VAL A 102 -11.46 9.52 3.64
N MET A 103 -11.48 8.22 3.40
CA MET A 103 -11.41 7.64 2.06
C MET A 103 -12.63 7.96 1.19
N LEU A 104 -13.82 8.09 1.79
CA LEU A 104 -15.04 8.49 1.08
C LEU A 104 -14.89 9.89 0.44
N THR A 105 -14.02 10.76 0.97
CA THR A 105 -13.76 12.10 0.41
C THR A 105 -12.61 12.14 -0.59
N LYS A 106 -11.93 11.02 -0.86
CA LYS A 106 -10.77 10.98 -1.79
C LYS A 106 -11.20 10.48 -3.14
N ASN A 107 -10.47 10.84 -4.19
CA ASN A 107 -10.71 10.38 -5.55
C ASN A 107 -9.43 9.81 -6.17
N PRO A 108 -9.55 8.94 -7.19
CA PRO A 108 -8.40 8.52 -7.98
C PRO A 108 -7.65 9.74 -8.55
N ASN A 109 -6.32 9.68 -8.54
CA ASN A 109 -5.46 10.70 -9.14
C ASN A 109 -5.00 10.28 -10.56
N PRO A 110 -4.25 11.12 -11.29
CA PRO A 110 -3.80 10.82 -12.65
C PRO A 110 -3.05 9.48 -12.80
N ALA A 111 -2.29 9.04 -11.79
CA ALA A 111 -1.60 7.75 -11.85
C ALA A 111 -2.59 6.57 -11.89
N HIS A 112 -3.63 6.59 -11.05
CA HIS A 112 -4.66 5.55 -11.06
C HIS A 112 -5.44 5.55 -12.38
N LEU A 113 -5.81 6.74 -12.87
CA LEU A 113 -6.54 6.89 -14.13
C LEU A 113 -5.70 6.40 -15.33
N ALA A 114 -4.40 6.72 -15.35
CA ALA A 114 -3.49 6.25 -16.39
C ALA A 114 -3.33 4.72 -16.38
N ILE A 115 -3.29 4.09 -15.20
CA ILE A 115 -3.25 2.63 -15.06
C ILE A 115 -4.55 2.00 -15.60
N ALA A 116 -5.71 2.54 -15.23
CA ALA A 116 -7.01 2.05 -15.69
C ALA A 116 -7.17 2.22 -17.22
N GLU A 117 -6.81 3.37 -17.77
CA GLU A 117 -6.84 3.61 -19.22
C GLU A 117 -5.86 2.71 -19.97
N CYS A 118 -4.68 2.48 -19.40
CA CYS A 118 -3.69 1.57 -19.96
C CYS A 118 -4.23 0.13 -20.04
N GLU A 119 -4.80 -0.38 -18.95
CA GLU A 119 -5.44 -1.69 -18.92
C GLU A 119 -6.53 -1.81 -19.98
N ASP A 120 -7.45 -0.84 -20.03
CA ASP A 120 -8.57 -0.83 -20.95
C ASP A 120 -8.11 -0.77 -22.42
N ARG A 121 -7.14 0.10 -22.74
CA ARG A 121 -6.58 0.21 -24.10
C ARG A 121 -5.85 -1.06 -24.54
N LEU A 122 -5.02 -1.64 -23.67
CA LEU A 122 -4.23 -2.82 -24.00
C LEU A 122 -5.09 -4.08 -24.10
N SER A 123 -6.14 -4.21 -23.30
CA SER A 123 -7.08 -5.33 -23.39
C SER A 123 -7.73 -5.45 -24.78
N ARG A 124 -8.06 -4.31 -25.40
CA ARG A 124 -8.60 -4.26 -26.78
C ARG A 124 -7.60 -4.70 -27.85
N GLN A 125 -6.31 -4.76 -27.51
CA GLN A 125 -5.23 -5.22 -28.39
C GLN A 125 -4.85 -6.69 -28.11
N GLY A 126 -5.59 -7.38 -27.24
CA GLY A 126 -5.27 -8.75 -26.82
C GLY A 126 -4.10 -8.82 -25.83
N ARG A 127 -3.72 -7.70 -25.21
CA ARG A 127 -2.63 -7.62 -24.22
C ARG A 127 -3.22 -7.55 -22.81
N LYS A 128 -2.53 -8.15 -21.85
CA LYS A 128 -2.99 -8.23 -20.45
C LYS A 128 -2.25 -7.23 -19.57
N VAL A 129 -3.00 -6.53 -18.73
CA VAL A 129 -2.46 -5.74 -17.61
C VAL A 129 -3.08 -6.28 -16.32
N SER A 130 -2.28 -6.47 -15.29
CA SER A 130 -2.72 -6.94 -13.96
C SER A 130 -2.09 -6.09 -12.87
N ILE A 131 -2.91 -5.63 -11.93
CA ILE A 131 -2.51 -4.74 -10.84
C ILE A 131 -2.41 -5.56 -9.56
N ILE A 132 -1.25 -5.54 -8.89
CA ILE A 132 -1.03 -6.13 -7.56
C ILE A 132 -0.91 -4.97 -6.57
N SER A 133 -1.97 -4.71 -5.82
CA SER A 133 -2.06 -3.57 -4.92
C SER A 133 -1.88 -3.99 -3.46
N GLN A 134 -0.93 -3.34 -2.78
CA GLN A 134 -0.79 -3.39 -1.32
C GLN A 134 -1.76 -2.45 -0.61
N ASN A 135 -2.43 -1.56 -1.34
CA ASN A 135 -3.33 -0.57 -0.76
C ASN A 135 -4.69 -1.18 -0.49
N ILE A 136 -5.33 -0.68 0.56
CA ILE A 136 -6.66 -1.12 1.03
C ILE A 136 -7.74 -0.06 0.79
N ASP A 137 -7.48 0.88 -0.13
CA ASP A 137 -8.23 2.13 -0.32
C ASP A 137 -9.24 2.10 -1.48
N GLU A 138 -9.21 1.03 -2.28
CA GLU A 138 -10.02 0.81 -3.48
C GLU A 138 -9.87 1.88 -4.59
N LEU A 139 -8.83 2.72 -4.57
CA LEU A 139 -8.68 3.79 -5.56
C LEU A 139 -8.44 3.27 -6.99
N HIS A 140 -7.76 2.14 -7.17
CA HIS A 140 -7.66 1.48 -8.48
C HIS A 140 -9.02 1.01 -9.00
N ARG A 141 -9.83 0.39 -8.13
CA ARG A 141 -11.18 -0.04 -8.48
C ARG A 141 -12.05 1.15 -8.88
N ARG A 142 -11.99 2.24 -8.12
CA ARG A 142 -12.71 3.49 -8.41
C ARG A 142 -12.21 4.21 -9.65
N ALA A 143 -10.95 4.00 -10.06
CA ALA A 143 -10.40 4.51 -11.32
C ALA A 143 -10.91 3.73 -12.55
N GLY A 144 -11.52 2.56 -12.35
CA GLY A 144 -12.03 1.70 -13.41
C GLY A 144 -11.13 0.51 -13.76
N SER A 145 -10.04 0.28 -13.02
CA SER A 145 -9.24 -0.94 -13.20
C SER A 145 -10.05 -2.19 -12.85
N LYS A 146 -9.83 -3.28 -13.60
CA LYS A 146 -10.64 -4.51 -13.51
C LYS A 146 -9.83 -5.68 -12.98
N ASN A 147 -8.60 -5.84 -13.46
CA ASN A 147 -7.70 -6.94 -13.12
C ASN A 147 -6.83 -6.58 -11.90
N ILE A 148 -7.45 -6.53 -10.71
CA ILE A 148 -6.79 -6.09 -9.47
C ILE A 148 -6.70 -7.25 -8.46
N LEU A 149 -5.52 -7.45 -7.90
CA LEU A 149 -5.25 -8.28 -6.73
C LEU A 149 -4.97 -7.37 -5.52
N GLU A 150 -5.93 -7.24 -4.62
CA GLU A 150 -5.84 -6.43 -3.40
C GLU A 150 -5.24 -7.28 -2.26
N ILE A 151 -3.91 -7.39 -2.24
CA ILE A 151 -3.23 -8.40 -1.41
C ILE A 151 -3.36 -8.18 0.10
N HIS A 152 -3.70 -6.97 0.53
CA HIS A 152 -3.95 -6.65 1.93
C HIS A 152 -5.44 -6.46 2.27
N GLY A 153 -6.35 -6.82 1.35
CA GLY A 153 -7.79 -6.67 1.54
C GLY A 153 -8.29 -5.22 1.32
N SER A 154 -9.38 -4.82 1.98
CA SER A 154 -10.03 -3.53 1.74
C SER A 154 -10.61 -2.90 3.03
N LEU A 155 -10.52 -1.56 3.14
CA LEU A 155 -11.21 -0.77 4.16
C LEU A 155 -12.74 -0.86 4.06
N PHE A 156 -13.25 -1.18 2.89
CA PHE A 156 -14.68 -1.27 2.58
C PHE A 156 -15.17 -2.71 2.52
N ARG A 157 -14.45 -3.64 3.17
CA ARG A 157 -14.92 -5.00 3.43
C ARG A 157 -14.81 -5.36 4.90
N THR A 158 -15.73 -6.21 5.35
CA THR A 158 -15.76 -6.73 6.71
C THR A 158 -15.70 -8.25 6.72
N ARG A 159 -14.98 -8.83 7.68
CA ARG A 159 -14.92 -10.27 7.96
C ARG A 159 -15.54 -10.54 9.32
N CYS A 160 -16.47 -11.50 9.40
CA CYS A 160 -17.02 -11.94 10.67
C CYS A 160 -16.03 -12.83 11.43
N MET A 161 -15.77 -12.50 12.70
CA MET A 161 -14.89 -13.29 13.57
C MET A 161 -15.48 -14.63 14.01
N SER A 162 -16.79 -14.86 13.79
CA SER A 162 -17.48 -16.08 14.20
C SER A 162 -17.73 -17.05 13.04
N CYS A 163 -18.32 -16.58 11.94
CA CYS A 163 -18.66 -17.43 10.80
C CYS A 163 -17.71 -17.27 9.60
N GLY A 164 -16.75 -16.34 9.65
CA GLY A 164 -15.81 -16.07 8.56
C GLY A 164 -16.41 -15.35 7.35
N HIS A 165 -17.71 -15.08 7.33
CA HIS A 165 -18.36 -14.40 6.20
C HIS A 165 -17.71 -13.05 5.92
N GLU A 166 -17.46 -12.79 4.64
CA GLU A 166 -16.95 -11.52 4.15
C GLU A 166 -17.93 -10.86 3.20
N GLU A 167 -18.11 -9.55 3.38
CA GLU A 167 -18.95 -8.73 2.50
C GLU A 167 -18.39 -7.31 2.37
N ALA A 168 -18.78 -6.66 1.27
CA ALA A 168 -18.51 -5.25 1.07
C ALA A 168 -19.45 -4.41 1.95
N ASN A 169 -18.91 -3.37 2.57
CA ASN A 169 -19.65 -2.46 3.41
C ASN A 169 -19.17 -1.03 3.18
N TYR A 170 -20.02 -0.21 2.57
CA TYR A 170 -19.75 1.20 2.27
C TYR A 170 -20.56 2.16 3.17
N ASN A 171 -21.19 1.64 4.22
CA ASN A 171 -22.02 2.45 5.12
C ASN A 171 -21.15 3.49 5.85
N SER A 172 -21.69 4.71 5.95
CA SER A 172 -21.15 5.83 6.71
C SER A 172 -22.25 6.37 7.63
N PRO A 173 -22.13 6.20 8.97
CA PRO A 173 -21.13 5.39 9.65
C PRO A 173 -21.36 3.87 9.43
N ILE A 174 -20.33 3.06 9.66
CA ILE A 174 -20.44 1.58 9.52
C ILE A 174 -21.42 0.97 10.54
N CYS A 175 -21.54 1.58 11.72
CA CYS A 175 -22.62 1.31 12.67
C CYS A 175 -22.93 2.59 13.47
N ALA A 176 -24.14 2.69 14.02
CA ALA A 176 -24.59 3.88 14.74
C ALA A 176 -23.67 4.29 15.92
N ALA A 177 -23.08 3.32 16.63
CA ALA A 177 -22.23 3.61 17.78
C ALA A 177 -20.92 4.32 17.42
N LEU A 178 -20.47 4.21 16.17
CA LEU A 178 -19.27 4.88 15.66
C LEU A 178 -19.54 6.29 15.12
N GLU A 179 -20.80 6.73 15.05
CA GLU A 179 -21.14 8.06 14.56
C GLU A 179 -20.41 9.17 15.33
N GLY A 180 -19.73 10.04 14.59
CA GLY A 180 -18.92 11.13 15.14
C GLY A 180 -17.71 10.68 15.97
N LYS A 181 -17.28 9.42 15.87
CA LYS A 181 -16.10 8.88 16.54
C LYS A 181 -14.93 8.76 15.56
N GLY A 182 -13.75 8.42 16.08
CA GLY A 182 -12.55 8.24 15.26
C GLY A 182 -11.69 9.50 15.06
N ALA A 183 -12.00 10.61 15.73
CA ALA A 183 -11.21 11.85 15.61
C ALA A 183 -9.70 11.56 15.81
N PRO A 184 -8.83 12.04 14.89
CA PRO A 184 -7.40 11.70 14.88
C PRO A 184 -6.57 12.55 15.86
N ASP A 185 -7.21 13.47 16.61
CA ASP A 185 -6.57 14.33 17.60
C ASP A 185 -5.83 13.49 18.67
N PRO A 186 -4.52 13.74 18.92
CA PRO A 186 -3.75 13.04 19.97
C PRO A 186 -4.38 13.09 21.36
N GLU A 187 -5.14 14.14 21.68
CA GLU A 187 -5.81 14.33 22.97
C GLU A 187 -7.20 13.67 23.03
N ALA A 188 -7.70 13.13 21.92
CA ALA A 188 -8.98 12.44 21.90
C ALA A 188 -8.95 11.16 22.74
N HIS A 189 -9.95 11.03 23.63
CA HIS A 189 -10.17 9.82 24.41
C HIS A 189 -10.79 8.70 23.55
N ASP A 190 -10.54 7.46 23.94
CA ASP A 190 -11.22 6.30 23.35
C ASP A 190 -12.72 6.38 23.61
N ALA A 191 -13.53 6.01 22.61
CA ALA A 191 -14.98 6.00 22.72
C ALA A 191 -15.50 4.90 23.67
N GLN A 192 -14.68 3.88 23.95
CA GLN A 192 -15.00 2.73 24.83
C GLN A 192 -16.36 2.09 24.50
N ILE A 193 -16.63 1.91 23.22
CA ILE A 193 -17.90 1.35 22.73
C ILE A 193 -17.98 -0.13 23.17
N PRO A 194 -19.06 -0.55 23.84
CA PRO A 194 -19.27 -1.96 24.18
C PRO A 194 -19.24 -2.86 22.93
N VAL A 195 -18.65 -4.04 23.05
CA VAL A 195 -18.37 -4.95 21.91
C VAL A 195 -19.65 -5.34 21.15
N GLU A 196 -20.77 -5.45 21.85
CA GLU A 196 -22.09 -5.72 21.31
C GLU A 196 -22.68 -4.57 20.46
N LYS A 197 -22.15 -3.34 20.61
CA LYS A 197 -22.53 -2.16 19.82
C LYS A 197 -21.58 -1.85 18.66
N LEU A 198 -20.43 -2.53 18.61
CA LEU A 198 -19.51 -2.47 17.46
C LEU A 198 -20.11 -3.20 16.25
N PRO A 199 -19.57 -3.04 15.02
CA PRO A 199 -20.11 -3.68 13.82
C PRO A 199 -20.31 -5.20 14.01
N ARG A 200 -21.53 -5.69 13.74
CA ARG A 200 -21.94 -7.09 13.94
C ARG A 200 -22.35 -7.72 12.62
N CYS A 201 -22.13 -9.03 12.51
CA CYS A 201 -22.55 -9.80 11.36
C CYS A 201 -24.08 -9.84 11.25
N GLU A 202 -24.58 -9.72 10.02
CA GLU A 202 -26.00 -9.76 9.68
C GLU A 202 -26.42 -11.11 9.04
N GLN A 203 -25.47 -12.04 8.88
CA GLN A 203 -25.77 -13.39 8.40
C GLN A 203 -26.75 -14.10 9.34
N ARG A 204 -27.74 -14.79 8.77
CA ARG A 204 -28.80 -15.46 9.54
C ARG A 204 -28.20 -16.42 10.57
N GLY A 205 -28.55 -16.22 11.84
CA GLY A 205 -28.06 -17.03 12.96
C GLY A 205 -26.64 -16.70 13.42
N CYS A 206 -26.03 -15.64 12.88
CA CYS A 206 -24.75 -15.11 13.32
C CYS A 206 -24.93 -13.66 13.80
N HIS A 207 -24.31 -13.33 14.92
CA HIS A 207 -24.15 -11.95 15.38
C HIS A 207 -22.71 -11.71 15.82
N GLY A 208 -21.75 -12.40 15.20
CA GLY A 208 -20.33 -12.29 15.53
C GLY A 208 -19.80 -10.87 15.35
N LEU A 209 -18.78 -10.51 16.13
CA LEU A 209 -18.06 -9.24 15.97
C LEU A 209 -17.44 -9.22 14.57
N LEU A 210 -17.69 -8.16 13.81
CA LEU A 210 -16.97 -7.93 12.57
C LEU A 210 -15.60 -7.34 12.88
N ARG A 211 -14.65 -7.61 11.99
CA ARG A 211 -13.41 -6.85 11.83
C ARG A 211 -13.31 -6.34 10.39
N PRO A 212 -12.47 -5.34 10.10
CA PRO A 212 -12.08 -5.04 8.73
C PRO A 212 -11.47 -6.29 8.07
N ALA A 213 -11.88 -6.56 6.83
CA ALA A 213 -11.27 -7.60 5.99
C ALA A 213 -9.96 -7.08 5.38
N VAL A 214 -9.03 -6.76 6.27
CA VAL A 214 -7.69 -6.25 5.99
C VAL A 214 -6.71 -7.20 6.64
N VAL A 215 -5.62 -7.52 5.93
CA VAL A 215 -4.53 -8.30 6.50
C VAL A 215 -3.77 -7.44 7.50
N TRP A 216 -3.74 -7.87 8.76
CA TRP A 216 -3.02 -7.19 9.83
C TRP A 216 -1.55 -7.61 9.90
N PHE A 217 -0.73 -6.76 10.52
CA PHE A 217 0.64 -7.13 10.86
C PHE A 217 0.64 -8.35 11.78
N GLY A 218 1.40 -9.36 11.40
CA GLY A 218 1.45 -10.67 12.08
C GLY A 218 0.47 -11.70 11.51
N GLU A 219 -0.39 -11.35 10.55
CA GLU A 219 -1.22 -12.31 9.82
C GLU A 219 -0.57 -12.74 8.51
N ALA A 220 -0.90 -13.96 8.07
CA ALA A 220 -0.55 -14.43 6.74
C ALA A 220 -1.46 -13.76 5.69
N LEU A 221 -0.90 -13.55 4.50
CA LEU A 221 -1.69 -13.22 3.31
C LEU A 221 -2.58 -14.42 2.94
N ASP A 222 -3.69 -14.13 2.26
CA ASP A 222 -4.53 -15.16 1.68
C ASP A 222 -3.74 -15.97 0.63
N ALA A 223 -3.79 -17.30 0.74
CA ALA A 223 -2.97 -18.20 -0.08
C ALA A 223 -3.38 -18.17 -1.56
N ASP A 224 -4.67 -18.03 -1.85
CA ASP A 224 -5.19 -17.99 -3.22
C ASP A 224 -4.82 -16.66 -3.87
N ILE A 225 -4.91 -15.55 -3.12
CA ILE A 225 -4.45 -14.23 -3.60
C ILE A 225 -2.95 -14.24 -3.85
N LEU A 226 -2.16 -14.84 -2.95
CA LEU A 226 -0.71 -14.93 -3.10
C LEU A 226 -0.34 -15.77 -4.33
N SER A 227 -0.96 -16.93 -4.51
CA SER A 227 -0.76 -17.78 -5.69
C SER A 227 -1.17 -17.06 -6.97
N GLY A 228 -2.27 -16.28 -6.95
CA GLY A 228 -2.67 -15.44 -8.07
C GLY A 228 -1.64 -14.36 -8.39
N ALA A 229 -1.07 -13.71 -7.38
CA ALA A 229 -0.03 -12.70 -7.56
C ALA A 229 1.27 -13.31 -8.11
N GLU A 230 1.69 -14.48 -7.60
CA GLU A 230 2.83 -15.25 -8.10
C GLU A 230 2.61 -15.63 -9.57
N GLY A 231 1.43 -16.14 -9.94
CA GLY A 231 1.11 -16.47 -11.33
C GLY A 231 1.14 -15.26 -12.28
N VAL A 232 0.75 -14.07 -11.80
CA VAL A 232 0.91 -12.82 -12.56
C VAL A 232 2.39 -12.48 -12.75
N LEU A 233 3.20 -12.60 -11.70
CA LEU A 233 4.64 -12.28 -11.77
C LEU A 233 5.41 -13.26 -12.64
N ASP A 234 5.08 -14.55 -12.59
CA ASP A 234 5.73 -15.59 -13.38
C ASP A 234 5.41 -15.50 -14.88
N SER A 235 4.22 -14.98 -15.23
CA SER A 235 3.76 -14.87 -16.61
C SER A 235 4.00 -13.50 -17.27
N CYS A 236 4.42 -12.50 -16.49
CA CYS A 236 4.64 -11.16 -17.01
C CYS A 236 5.93 -11.05 -17.83
N ASP A 237 5.89 -10.25 -18.89
CA ASP A 237 7.05 -9.86 -19.70
C ASP A 237 7.48 -8.40 -19.45
N LEU A 238 6.71 -7.67 -18.64
CA LEU A 238 7.08 -6.37 -18.08
C LEU A 238 6.46 -6.20 -16.69
N CYS A 239 7.26 -5.80 -15.70
CA CYS A 239 6.79 -5.46 -14.36
C CYS A 239 7.09 -4.01 -14.01
N LEU A 240 6.05 -3.25 -13.65
CA LEU A 240 6.14 -1.87 -13.17
C LEU A 240 5.97 -1.85 -11.65
N VAL A 241 6.80 -1.09 -10.94
CA VAL A 241 6.72 -0.93 -9.49
C VAL A 241 6.49 0.54 -9.18
N VAL A 242 5.25 0.90 -8.87
CA VAL A 242 4.74 2.28 -8.74
C VAL A 242 4.55 2.60 -7.26
N PRO A 243 5.05 3.76 -6.79
CA PRO A 243 5.95 3.85 -5.64
C PRO A 243 5.58 2.98 -4.44
N LEU A 244 6.46 2.02 -4.18
CA LEU A 244 6.58 1.30 -2.93
C LEU A 244 7.42 2.10 -1.92
N PRO A 245 7.17 1.96 -0.62
CA PRO A 245 8.02 2.58 0.38
C PRO A 245 9.49 2.18 0.22
N ARG A 246 10.39 3.13 0.49
CA ARG A 246 11.86 3.00 0.27
C ARG A 246 12.50 1.77 0.94
N SER A 247 11.91 1.22 2.00
CA SER A 247 12.44 0.05 2.75
C SER A 247 12.13 -1.32 2.14
N LEU A 248 11.21 -1.42 1.17
CA LEU A 248 10.88 -2.66 0.45
C LEU A 248 11.69 -2.82 -0.85
N ARG A 249 12.53 -1.84 -1.20
CA ARG A 249 13.42 -1.91 -2.36
C ARG A 249 14.53 -2.94 -2.20
N ASP A 250 14.89 -3.30 -0.97
CA ASP A 250 16.02 -4.19 -0.68
C ASP A 250 15.60 -5.66 -0.49
N HIS A 251 14.30 -5.97 -0.48
CA HIS A 251 13.75 -7.31 -0.19
C HIS A 251 12.97 -7.94 -1.36
N LEU A 252 12.84 -7.24 -2.49
CA LEU A 252 12.37 -7.86 -3.72
C LEU A 252 13.52 -8.67 -4.32
N THR A 253 13.57 -9.96 -3.98
CA THR A 253 14.37 -10.93 -4.74
C THR A 253 13.87 -10.88 -6.17
N PRO A 254 14.71 -10.62 -7.17
CA PRO A 254 14.26 -10.60 -8.55
C PRO A 254 13.63 -11.94 -8.91
N CYS A 255 12.45 -11.94 -9.54
CA CYS A 255 11.86 -13.15 -10.10
C CYS A 255 12.90 -13.82 -11.00
N THR A 256 13.40 -14.99 -10.59
CA THR A 256 14.51 -15.69 -11.27
C THR A 256 14.05 -16.51 -12.48
N GLY A 257 12.82 -16.33 -12.93
CA GLY A 257 12.19 -17.16 -13.98
C GLY A 257 11.98 -16.51 -15.34
N ALA A 258 12.01 -15.18 -15.48
CA ALA A 258 11.69 -14.51 -16.74
C ALA A 258 12.95 -14.26 -17.60
N PRO A 259 13.09 -14.91 -18.78
CA PRO A 259 14.13 -14.54 -19.73
C PRO A 259 13.64 -13.35 -20.54
N ARG A 260 14.07 -12.12 -20.19
CA ARG A 260 14.34 -10.94 -21.04
C ARG A 260 14.31 -9.64 -20.24
N GLU A 261 14.90 -8.61 -20.82
CA GLU A 261 15.49 -7.39 -20.26
C GLU A 261 14.68 -6.64 -19.19
N ARG A 262 15.38 -6.11 -18.18
CA ARG A 262 14.82 -5.36 -17.05
C ARG A 262 14.96 -3.86 -17.28
N ALA A 263 13.85 -3.11 -17.24
CA ALA A 263 13.86 -1.66 -17.08
C ALA A 263 13.14 -1.28 -15.78
N ALA A 264 13.90 -0.95 -14.75
CA ALA A 264 13.38 -0.29 -13.55
C ALA A 264 13.60 1.22 -13.71
N LEU A 265 12.55 1.96 -14.06
CA LEU A 265 12.60 3.41 -14.12
C LEU A 265 12.58 4.01 -12.71
N ARG A 266 13.55 4.88 -12.43
CA ARG A 266 13.57 5.74 -11.25
C ARG A 266 13.15 7.15 -11.64
N GLU A 267 12.00 7.62 -11.17
CA GLU A 267 11.75 9.06 -11.12
C GLU A 267 12.36 9.63 -9.83
N ARG A 268 13.31 10.56 -9.99
CA ARG A 268 13.69 11.48 -8.92
C ARG A 268 12.77 12.69 -9.04
N HIS A 269 11.70 12.73 -8.26
CA HIS A 269 11.16 14.03 -7.89
C HIS A 269 12.08 14.63 -6.83
N GLN A 270 12.79 15.69 -7.20
CA GLN A 270 13.45 16.61 -6.28
C GLN A 270 12.36 17.22 -5.39
N LEU A 271 12.13 16.61 -4.23
CA LEU A 271 11.69 17.38 -3.07
C LEU A 271 12.93 18.14 -2.61
N LEU A 272 12.87 19.46 -2.77
CA LEU A 272 13.86 20.44 -2.33
C LEU A 272 14.46 20.06 -0.98
N ASP A 273 15.78 19.95 -0.94
CA ASP A 273 16.57 19.85 0.28
C ASP A 273 16.24 21.06 1.19
N CYS A 274 15.62 20.78 2.34
CA CYS A 274 15.58 21.73 3.44
C CYS A 274 16.83 21.45 4.29
N PRO A 275 17.82 22.35 4.38
CA PRO A 275 19.05 22.08 5.10
C PRO A 275 18.76 22.03 6.61
N ALA A 276 18.86 20.83 7.18
CA ALA A 276 19.02 20.66 8.60
C ALA A 276 20.50 20.91 8.97
N ALA A 277 20.78 22.10 9.51
CA ALA A 277 21.96 22.42 10.32
C ALA A 277 21.54 23.57 11.25
N GLY A 278 21.72 23.56 12.57
CA GLY A 278 22.30 22.59 13.49
C GLY A 278 21.90 22.97 14.93
N CYS A 279 22.15 22.07 15.87
CA CYS A 279 22.07 22.36 17.30
C CYS A 279 23.22 23.30 17.72
N GLY A 280 22.95 24.22 18.67
CA GLY A 280 24.00 24.77 19.54
C GLY A 280 23.90 26.25 19.88
N GLU A 281 23.58 26.53 21.14
CA GLU A 281 24.06 27.65 21.98
C GLU A 281 23.34 29.03 21.97
N ASN A 282 22.56 29.22 23.05
CA ASN A 282 22.62 30.29 24.06
C ASN A 282 22.43 31.80 23.74
N MET A 283 21.63 32.40 24.65
CA MET A 283 21.48 33.81 25.05
C MET A 283 20.55 34.75 24.28
N GLY A 284 19.63 35.38 25.04
CA GLY A 284 19.40 36.83 24.91
C GLY A 284 18.04 37.32 24.38
N ASN A 285 17.05 37.37 25.27
CA ASN A 285 16.09 38.48 25.48
C ASN A 285 15.99 39.59 24.38
N ARG A 286 14.83 39.76 23.72
CA ARG A 286 14.08 41.04 23.49
C ARG A 286 13.00 40.96 22.38
N ASN A 287 11.79 41.41 22.76
CA ASN A 287 10.82 42.25 22.05
C ASN A 287 10.34 41.99 20.60
N GLN A 288 9.00 41.91 20.52
CA GLN A 288 8.07 42.63 19.62
C GLN A 288 8.03 42.37 18.12
N SER A 289 6.80 42.03 17.70
CA SER A 289 6.08 42.49 16.51
C SER A 289 6.73 42.25 15.14
N LYS A 290 6.10 41.39 14.34
CA LYS A 290 5.57 41.73 13.01
C LYS A 290 4.77 40.57 12.45
N ARG A 291 3.45 40.70 12.55
CA ARG A 291 2.52 40.20 11.53
C ARG A 291 2.74 41.07 10.29
N GLU A 292 2.83 40.48 9.10
CA GLU A 292 2.06 40.87 7.91
C GLU A 292 2.63 40.25 6.61
N THR A 293 1.69 39.70 5.83
CA THR A 293 1.67 39.64 4.36
C THR A 293 2.79 38.93 3.59
N CYS A 294 2.47 37.82 2.93
CA CYS A 294 2.63 37.76 1.47
C CYS A 294 1.76 36.65 0.85
N TYR A 295 0.64 37.06 0.25
CA TYR A 295 -0.09 36.32 -0.78
C TYR A 295 0.04 37.17 -2.04
N LYS A 296 0.73 36.67 -3.08
CA LYS A 296 0.51 37.00 -4.51
C LYS A 296 1.54 36.34 -5.44
N GLN A 297 1.03 35.36 -6.19
CA GLN A 297 1.04 35.24 -7.66
C GLN A 297 2.33 35.32 -8.50
N LYS A 298 2.39 34.30 -9.41
CA LYS A 298 3.00 34.24 -10.76
C LYS A 298 4.53 34.14 -10.75
N THR A 299 5.18 33.23 -11.46
CA THR A 299 4.93 32.53 -12.74
C THR A 299 5.55 31.14 -12.70
#